data_AF-A0A2V2EPD5-F1
#
_entry.id   AF-A0A2V2EPD5-F1
#
_cell.length_a   1.000
_cell.length_b   1.000
_cell.length_c   1.000
_cell.angle_alpha   90.00
_cell.angle_beta   90.00
_cell.angle_gamma   90.00
#
_symmetry.space_group_name_H-M   'P 1'
#
loop_
_entity.id
_entity.type
_entity.pdbx_description
1 polymer ?
#
loop_
_entity_poly.entity_id
_entity_poly.type
_entity_poly.pdbx_seq_one_letter_code
_entity_poly.pdbx_strand_id
1 'polypeptide(L)'
;MWIIPVLGLICGALLGSVISLQIPVAYAKYLSIAVLASMDSVFGGSRSALEGKFNSLVLLSGLVCNALIAAVLAYLGDRLGVDLYTAAIIVFGIRIFSNLSAIRHLLMRRYIKSYPDASDTQKNNMLNDLLH
;
A
#
# COMPACT_ATOMS: atom_id res chain seq x y z
N MET A 1 2.46 -10.78 -16.32
CA MET A 1 1.35 -9.98 -16.90
C MET A 1 1.31 -8.59 -16.23
N TRP A 2 2.31 -7.74 -16.48
CA TRP A 2 2.41 -6.40 -15.86
C TRP A 2 1.66 -5.31 -16.65
N ILE A 3 1.23 -5.62 -17.88
CA ILE A 3 0.55 -4.68 -18.77
C ILE A 3 -0.78 -4.17 -18.18
N ILE A 4 -1.55 -5.03 -17.51
CA ILE A 4 -2.89 -4.70 -17.01
C ILE A 4 -2.86 -3.59 -15.93
N PRO A 5 -2.07 -3.71 -14.83
CA PRO A 5 -2.00 -2.64 -13.83
C PRO A 5 -1.37 -1.35 -14.36
N VAL A 6 -0.40 -1.45 -15.28
CA VAL A 6 0.21 -0.27 -15.92
C VAL A 6 -0.81 0.47 -16.81
N LEU A 7 -1.60 -0.27 -17.60
CA LEU A 7 -2.70 0.31 -18.37
C LEU A 7 -3.74 0.96 -17.48
N GLY A 8 -4.14 0.31 -16.39
CA GLY A 8 -5.07 0.88 -15.42
C GLY A 8 -4.57 2.19 -14.82
N LEU A 9 -3.28 2.27 -14.49
CA LEU A 9 -2.65 3.50 -13.98
C LEU A 9 -2.62 4.61 -15.04
N ILE A 10 -2.21 4.29 -16.27
CA ILE A 10 -2.15 5.25 -17.37
C ILE A 10 -3.56 5.75 -17.70
N CYS A 11 -4.54 4.86 -17.84
CA CYS A 11 -5.93 5.22 -18.06
C CYS A 11 -6.46 6.09 -16.92
N GLY A 12 -6.22 5.73 -15.66
CA GLY A 12 -6.64 6.53 -14.51
C GLY A 12 -6.01 7.93 -14.50
N ALA A 13 -4.71 8.03 -14.78
CA ALA A 13 -4.00 9.30 -14.84
C ALA A 13 -4.48 10.19 -16.01
N LEU A 14 -4.69 9.60 -17.19
CA LEU A 14 -5.22 10.31 -18.36
C LEU A 14 -6.66 10.75 -18.13
N LEU A 15 -7.53 9.88 -17.61
CA LEU A 15 -8.90 10.24 -17.26
C LEU A 15 -8.92 11.37 -16.22
N GLY A 16 -8.11 11.27 -15.16
CA GLY A 16 -7.99 12.33 -14.16
C GLY A 16 -7.47 13.65 -14.73
N SER A 17 -6.58 13.61 -15.72
CA SER A 17 -6.02 14.81 -16.34
C SER A 17 -6.96 15.46 -17.36
N VAL A 18 -7.76 14.67 -18.10
CA VAL A 18 -8.71 15.18 -19.09
C VAL A 18 -9.96 15.74 -18.41
N ILE A 19 -10.32 15.17 -17.27
CA ILE A 19 -11.40 15.69 -16.42
C ILE A 19 -10.88 16.97 -15.73
N SER A 20 -11.09 18.11 -16.39
CA SER A 20 -10.87 19.45 -15.81
C SER A 20 -11.97 19.79 -14.78
N LEU A 21 -12.16 18.93 -13.78
CA LEU A 21 -12.98 19.24 -12.62
C LEU A 21 -12.23 20.29 -11.80
N GLN A 22 -12.65 21.55 -11.92
CA GLN A 22 -12.25 22.58 -10.97
C GLN A 22 -12.86 22.22 -9.63
N ILE A 23 -12.11 21.48 -8.80
CA ILE A 23 -12.56 21.06 -7.49
C ILE A 23 -12.67 22.33 -6.64
N PRO A 24 -13.88 22.71 -6.19
CA PRO A 24 -14.03 23.85 -5.29
C PRO A 24 -13.17 23.63 -4.06
N VAL A 25 -12.53 24.69 -3.55
CA VAL A 25 -11.62 24.62 -2.39
C VAL A 25 -12.25 23.90 -1.19
N ALA A 26 -13.57 24.01 -1.03
CA ALA A 26 -14.34 23.31 0.00
C ALA A 26 -14.22 21.77 -0.03
N TYR A 27 -14.05 21.16 -1.21
CA TYR A 27 -13.95 19.69 -1.34
C TYR A 27 -12.51 19.18 -1.39
N ALA A 28 -11.52 20.07 -1.48
CA ALA A 28 -10.10 19.71 -1.55
C ALA A 28 -9.67 18.87 -0.33
N LYS A 29 -10.20 19.19 0.86
CA LYS A 29 -9.98 18.47 2.11
C LYS A 29 -10.41 17.00 2.02
N TYR A 30 -11.62 16.74 1.53
CA TYR A 30 -12.17 15.38 1.42
C TYR A 30 -11.47 14.57 0.34
N LEU A 31 -11.10 15.20 -0.79
CA LEU A 31 -10.32 14.53 -1.82
C LEU A 31 -8.93 14.17 -1.31
N SER A 32 -8.26 15.09 -0.61
CA SER A 32 -6.91 14.87 -0.08
C SER A 32 -6.85 13.64 0.82
N ILE A 33 -7.82 13.49 1.72
CA ILE A 33 -7.87 12.33 2.60
C ILE A 33 -8.31 11.04 1.89
N ALA A 34 -9.19 11.14 0.88
CA ALA A 34 -9.57 10.00 0.05
C ALA A 34 -8.38 9.44 -0.74
N VAL A 35 -7.55 10.34 -1.29
CA VAL A 35 -6.30 9.98 -1.99
C VAL A 35 -5.31 9.36 -1.01
N LEU A 36 -5.14 9.95 0.18
CA LEU A 36 -4.26 9.40 1.22
C LEU A 36 -4.68 7.98 1.62
N ALA A 37 -5.98 7.75 1.82
CA ALA A 37 -6.56 6.46 2.13
C ALA A 37 -6.40 5.43 1.00
N SER A 38 -6.56 5.87 -0.25
CA SER A 38 -6.29 5.04 -1.45
C SER A 38 -4.83 4.61 -1.50
N MET A 39 -3.92 5.53 -1.17
CA MET A 39 -2.48 5.30 -1.21
C MET A 39 -2.04 4.28 -0.15
N ASP A 40 -2.67 4.28 1.02
CA ASP A 40 -2.46 3.23 2.03
C ASP A 40 -2.78 1.82 1.49
N SER A 41 -3.86 1.66 0.73
CA SER A 41 -4.18 0.38 0.08
C SER A 41 -3.17 -0.03 -0.99
N VAL A 42 -2.56 0.93 -1.71
CA VAL A 42 -1.47 0.65 -2.66
C VAL A 42 -0.23 0.12 -1.93
N PHE A 43 0.16 0.73 -0.80
CA PHE A 43 1.26 0.21 0.01
C PHE A 43 0.93 -1.15 0.64
N GLY A 44 -0.30 -1.34 1.12
CA GLY A 44 -0.78 -2.63 1.63
C GLY A 44 -0.69 -3.73 0.57
N GLY A 45 -1.14 -3.47 -0.65
CA GLY A 45 -1.01 -4.43 -1.76
C GLY A 45 0.44 -4.67 -2.18
N SER A 46 1.28 -3.63 -2.18
CA SER A 46 2.72 -3.78 -2.45
C SER A 46 3.40 -4.70 -1.43
N ARG A 47 3.06 -4.55 -0.15
CA ARG A 47 3.48 -5.47 0.92
C ARG A 47 2.98 -6.89 0.65
N SER A 48 1.70 -7.07 0.36
CA SER A 48 1.14 -8.40 0.07
C SER A 48 1.78 -9.05 -1.16
N ALA A 49 2.21 -8.28 -2.15
CA ALA A 49 2.96 -8.76 -3.31
C ALA A 49 4.35 -9.30 -2.92
N LEU A 50 5.06 -8.60 -2.04
CA LEU A 50 6.35 -9.09 -1.51
C LEU A 50 6.19 -10.33 -0.63
N GLU A 51 5.06 -10.46 0.08
CA GLU A 51 4.73 -11.64 0.88
C GLU A 51 4.17 -12.83 0.06
N GLY A 52 3.95 -12.66 -1.25
CA GLY A 52 3.36 -13.69 -2.12
C GLY A 52 1.87 -13.94 -1.90
N LYS A 53 1.16 -13.01 -1.24
CA LYS A 53 -0.27 -13.09 -0.86
C LYS A 53 -1.12 -12.04 -1.59
N PHE A 54 -0.65 -11.56 -2.73
CA PHE A 54 -1.33 -10.49 -3.45
C PHE A 54 -2.68 -10.94 -4.01
N ASN A 55 -3.72 -10.16 -3.72
CA ASN A 55 -5.05 -10.33 -4.31
C ASN A 55 -5.54 -9.00 -4.86
N SER A 56 -5.76 -8.94 -6.17
CA SER A 56 -6.18 -7.73 -6.87
C SER A 56 -7.55 -7.21 -6.42
N LEU A 57 -8.48 -8.11 -6.06
CA LEU A 57 -9.80 -7.72 -5.56
C LEU A 57 -9.68 -7.02 -4.21
N VAL A 58 -8.82 -7.51 -3.31
CA VAL A 58 -8.58 -6.90 -1.99
C VAL A 58 -7.93 -5.52 -2.12
N LEU A 59 -6.98 -5.36 -3.04
CA LEU A 59 -6.40 -4.05 -3.33
C LEU A 59 -7.46 -3.08 -3.89
N LEU A 60 -8.23 -3.51 -4.89
CA LEU A 60 -9.22 -2.66 -5.55
C LEU A 60 -10.36 -2.28 -4.59
N SER A 61 -10.88 -3.23 -3.83
CA SER A 61 -11.91 -2.97 -2.82
C SER A 61 -11.37 -2.06 -1.73
N GLY A 62 -10.14 -2.28 -1.26
CA GLY A 62 -9.49 -1.43 -0.27
C GLY A 62 -9.32 -0.01 -0.77
N LEU A 63 -8.83 0.16 -2.00
CA LEU A 63 -8.59 1.47 -2.60
C LEU A 63 -9.88 2.29 -2.68
N VAL A 64 -10.97 1.72 -3.20
CA VAL A 64 -12.25 2.42 -3.34
C VAL A 64 -12.96 2.59 -1.99
N CYS A 65 -13.11 1.52 -1.21
CA CYS A 65 -13.84 1.59 0.06
C CYS A 65 -13.13 2.49 1.08
N ASN A 66 -11.80 2.41 1.21
CA ASN A 66 -11.08 3.26 2.16
C ASN A 66 -11.15 4.73 1.76
N ALA A 67 -11.05 5.04 0.46
CA ALA A 67 -11.20 6.40 -0.04
C ALA A 67 -12.58 6.98 0.27
N LEU A 68 -13.63 6.22 -0.01
CA LEU A 68 -15.01 6.61 0.26
C LEU A 68 -15.25 6.79 1.76
N ILE A 69 -14.83 5.82 2.59
CA ILE A 69 -14.98 5.90 4.05
C ILE A 69 -14.22 7.10 4.60
N ALA A 70 -12.99 7.37 4.12
CA ALA A 70 -12.21 8.52 4.55
C ALA A 70 -12.88 9.86 4.22
N ALA A 71 -13.36 10.00 2.98
CA ALA A 71 -14.10 11.18 2.54
C ALA A 71 -15.38 11.38 3.35
N VAL A 72 -16.15 10.31 3.57
CA VAL A 72 -17.38 10.34 4.36
C VAL A 72 -17.10 10.69 5.83
N LEU A 73 -16.05 10.12 6.44
CA LEU A 73 -15.66 10.44 7.81
C LEU A 73 -15.26 11.91 7.96
N ALA A 74 -14.46 12.43 7.03
CA ALA A 74 -14.07 13.84 7.04
C ALA A 74 -15.27 14.77 6.82
N TYR A 75 -16.18 14.42 5.89
CA TYR A 75 -17.43 15.15 5.69
C TYR A 75 -18.32 15.13 6.93
N LEU A 76 -18.46 13.97 7.57
CA LEU A 76 -19.25 13.82 8.79
C LEU A 76 -18.64 14.61 9.94
N GLY A 77 -17.31 14.68 10.05
CA GLY A 77 -16.62 15.50 11.04
C GLY A 77 -16.99 16.97 10.90
N ASP A 78 -16.95 17.48 9.67
CA ASP A 78 -17.34 18.87 9.40
C ASP A 78 -18.81 19.14 9.72
N ARG A 79 -19.71 18.17 9.52
CA ARG A 79 -21.13 18.30 9.89
C ARG A 79 -21.39 18.20 11.40
N LEU A 80 -20.58 17.44 12.11
CA LEU A 80 -20.70 17.25 13.57
C LEU A 80 -19.91 18.31 14.36
N GLY A 81 -19.09 19.12 13.70
CA GLY A 81 -18.21 20.10 14.36
C GLY A 81 -17.01 19.46 15.06
N VAL A 82 -16.58 18.27 14.63
CA VAL A 82 -15.47 17.50 15.21
C VAL A 82 -14.37 17.31 14.16
N ASP A 83 -13.11 17.40 14.56
CA ASP A 83 -11.96 17.28 13.64
C ASP A 83 -11.60 15.83 13.27
N LEU A 84 -12.56 15.11 12.67
CA LEU A 84 -12.35 13.73 12.17
C LEU A 84 -11.36 13.67 11.02
N TYR A 85 -11.14 14.77 10.31
CA TYR A 85 -10.16 14.84 9.22
C TYR A 85 -8.74 14.66 9.73
N THR A 86 -8.33 15.40 10.75
CA THR A 86 -6.99 15.27 11.32
C THR A 86 -6.79 13.88 11.94
N ALA A 87 -7.80 13.38 12.65
CA ALA A 87 -7.77 12.02 13.20
C ALA A 87 -7.56 10.96 12.10
N ALA A 88 -8.29 11.07 10.99
CA ALA A 88 -8.16 10.16 9.88
C ALA A 88 -6.80 10.30 9.18
N ILE A 89 -6.26 11.51 8.98
CA ILE A 89 -4.89 11.69 8.43
C ILE A 89 -3.86 10.98 9.28
N ILE A 90 -3.93 11.12 10.60
CA ILE A 90 -3.01 10.47 11.52
C ILE A 90 -3.11 8.95 11.38
N VAL A 91 -4.33 8.40 11.39
CA VAL A 91 -4.55 6.95 11.25
C VAL A 91 -4.01 6.43 9.91
N PHE A 92 -4.40 7.03 8.79
CA PHE A 92 -3.90 6.63 7.47
C PHE A 92 -2.38 6.80 7.37
N GLY A 93 -1.83 7.87 7.92
CA GLY A 93 -0.38 8.09 7.99
C GLY A 93 0.35 6.98 8.73
N ILE A 94 -0.13 6.60 9.92
CA ILE A 94 0.43 5.49 10.71
C ILE A 94 0.38 4.18 9.90
N ARG A 95 -0.73 3.89 9.20
CA ARG A 95 -0.87 2.68 8.39
C ARG A 95 0.10 2.67 7.21
N ILE A 96 0.30 3.80 6.53
CA ILE A 96 1.28 3.95 5.45
C ILE A 96 2.69 3.65 5.97
N PHE A 97 3.10 4.29 7.08
CA PHE A 97 4.43 4.05 7.66
C PHE A 97 4.61 2.61 8.13
N SER A 98 3.56 2.00 8.68
CA SER A 98 3.58 0.59 9.07
C SER A 98 3.79 -0.34 7.86
N ASN A 99 3.03 -0.12 6.79
CA ASN A 99 3.19 -0.87 5.54
C ASN A 99 4.59 -0.69 4.94
N LEU A 100 5.12 0.54 4.95
CA LEU A 100 6.47 0.83 4.45
C LEU A 100 7.56 0.16 5.30
N SER A 101 7.41 0.16 6.62
CA SER A 101 8.34 -0.54 7.53
C SER A 101 8.36 -2.05 7.26
N ALA A 102 7.19 -2.66 7.06
CA ALA A 102 7.08 -4.06 6.70
C ALA A 102 7.74 -4.37 5.35
N ILE A 103 7.48 -3.55 4.32
CA ILE A 103 8.12 -3.66 3.00
C ILE A 103 9.64 -3.61 3.13
N ARG A 104 10.16 -2.61 3.84
CA ARG A 104 11.61 -2.45 4.09
C ARG A 104 12.20 -3.68 4.78
N HIS A 105 11.51 -4.22 5.78
CA HIS A 105 11.96 -5.42 6.49
C HIS A 105 11.98 -6.66 5.57
N LEU A 106 10.95 -6.85 4.76
CA LEU A 106 10.86 -7.97 3.81
C LEU A 106 11.96 -7.90 2.75
N LEU A 107 12.24 -6.70 2.21
CA LEU A 107 13.32 -6.47 1.27
C LEU A 107 14.68 -6.76 1.92
N MET A 108 14.91 -6.27 3.14
CA MET A 108 16.16 -6.53 3.88
C MET A 108 16.37 -8.02 4.14
N ARG A 109 15.33 -8.74 4.59
CA ARG A 109 15.41 -10.18 4.82
C ARG A 109 15.76 -10.94 3.54
N ARG A 110 15.21 -10.53 2.39
CA ARG A 110 15.51 -11.14 1.09
C ARG A 110 16.96 -10.86 0.65
N TYR A 111 17.47 -9.67 0.95
CA TYR A 111 18.86 -9.31 0.70
C TYR A 111 19.83 -10.14 1.57
N ILE A 112 19.55 -10.26 2.87
CA ILE A 112 20.40 -11.05 3.81
C ILE A 112 20.41 -12.53 3.44
N LYS A 113 19.26 -13.13 3.09
CA LYS A 113 19.18 -14.54 2.66
C LYS A 113 19.96 -14.82 1.35
N SER A 114 20.36 -13.79 0.61
CA SER A 114 21.19 -13.93 -0.59
C SER A 114 22.69 -14.10 -0.29
N TYR A 115 23.09 -14.06 0.99
CA TYR A 115 24.38 -14.58 1.45
C TYR A 115 24.20 -16.04 1.90
N PRO A 116 25.03 -16.99 1.43
CA PRO A 116 24.97 -18.37 1.93
C PRO A 116 25.23 -18.35 3.44
N ASP A 117 24.27 -18.80 4.23
CA ASP A 117 24.48 -19.02 5.65
C ASP A 117 25.60 -20.06 5.80
N ALA A 118 26.63 -19.74 6.58
CA ALA A 118 27.77 -20.63 6.80
C ALA A 118 27.34 -21.99 7.39
N SER A 119 26.21 -22.01 8.11
CA SER A 119 25.59 -23.21 8.67
C SER A 119 25.00 -24.15 7.60
N ASP A 120 24.42 -23.62 6.51
CA ASP A 120 23.90 -24.44 5.41
C ASP A 120 25.04 -25.06 4.58
N THR A 121 26.14 -24.31 4.42
CA THR A 121 27.35 -24.82 3.75
C THR A 121 28.00 -25.94 4.56
N GLN A 122 28.11 -25.76 5.89
CA GLN A 122 28.68 -26.76 6.77
C GLN A 122 27.80 -28.02 6.88
N LYS A 123 26.47 -27.86 6.93
CA LYS A 123 25.53 -28.99 6.91
C LYS A 123 25.60 -29.78 5.60
N ASN A 124 25.71 -29.10 4.46
CA ASN A 124 25.86 -29.77 3.17
C ASN A 124 27.20 -30.51 3.05
N ASN A 125 28.28 -29.94 3.58
CA ASN A 125 29.59 -30.60 3.62
C ASN A 125 29.56 -31.84 4.53
N MET A 126 28.98 -31.74 5.74
CA MET A 126 28.82 -32.92 6.61
C MET A 126 27.93 -34.00 5.99
N LEU A 127 26.89 -33.63 5.25
CA LEU A 127 26.05 -34.60 4.54
C LEU A 127 26.80 -35.27 3.38
N ASN A 128 27.63 -34.53 2.64
CA ASN A 128 28.48 -35.12 1.60
C ASN A 128 29.56 -36.03 2.19
N ASP A 129 30.15 -35.67 3.34
CA ASP A 129 31.11 -36.52 4.06
C ASP A 129 30.47 -37.79 4.65
N LEU A 130 29.15 -37.80 4.88
CA LEU A 130 28.40 -38.98 5.34
C LEU A 130 27.92 -39.90 4.21
N LEU A 131 27.93 -39.40 2.97
CA LEU A 131 27.43 -40.12 1.78
C LEU A 131 28.56 -40.67 0.90
N HIS A 132 29.83 -40.42 1.26
CA HIS A 132 31.05 -40.96 0.66
C HIS A 132 31.80 -41.85 1.63
#